data_AF-A0A8J5P9P4-F1
#
_entry.id   AF-A0A8J5P9P4-F1
#
_cell.length_a   1.000
_cell.length_b   1.000
_cell.length_c   1.000
_cell.angle_alpha   90.00
_cell.angle_beta   90.00
_cell.angle_gamma   90.00
#
_symmetry.space_group_name_H-M   'P 1'
#
loop_
_entity.id
_entity.type
_entity.pdbx_description
1 polymer ?
#
loop_
_entity_poly.entity_id
_entity_poly.type
_entity_poly.pdbx_seq_one_letter_code
_entity_poly.pdbx_strand_id
1 'polypeptide(L)'
;MWGCSMQCQAEHHEARYPGVVVEVALTQDAKELRRIARRYIYYTNGQIKVVLGIDLNEDKESTISVWKPTFSSAQYGDGVGMDIEQVVQPQPFRDANKNPVNGALTLHLHDFAPDNLCQGCPNTPFSIPYRDMSDMMAKAERRNLLREGKEVPEPSIRVVNKRRYSESSEDRMTEEDEKRYSDDADDANDKEDRDDGAYKPPKNLENMTFEPHKKRAQGRAAIVLDFFGLDWCSGQIMSSR
;
A
#
# COMPACT_ATOMS: atom_id res chain seq x y z
N MET A 1 6.07 14.27 1.52
CA MET A 1 5.65 13.32 2.57
C MET A 1 4.29 12.73 2.16
N TRP A 2 4.27 11.52 1.60
CA TRP A 2 3.08 10.92 0.97
C TRP A 2 2.22 10.20 2.01
N GLY A 3 1.09 10.79 2.39
CA GLY A 3 0.13 10.22 3.35
C GLY A 3 -0.94 9.35 2.70
N CYS A 4 -0.55 8.27 2.02
CA CYS A 4 -1.48 7.21 1.60
C CYS A 4 -0.83 5.88 1.99
N SER A 5 -1.28 5.33 3.13
CA SER A 5 -0.69 4.14 3.75
C SER A 5 -0.93 2.94 2.85
N MET A 6 0.13 2.46 2.19
CA MET A 6 0.13 1.20 1.49
C MET A 6 -0.19 0.08 2.48
N GLN A 7 -1.08 -0.83 2.10
CA GLN A 7 -1.67 -1.76 3.07
C GLN A 7 -0.86 -3.05 3.20
N CYS A 8 -0.27 -3.53 2.10
CA CYS A 8 0.67 -4.64 2.11
C CYS A 8 1.66 -4.53 0.93
N GLN A 9 2.89 -4.99 1.12
CA GLN A 9 3.93 -4.99 0.11
C GLN A 9 4.82 -6.23 0.19
N ALA A 10 5.31 -6.71 -0.95
CA ALA A 10 6.35 -7.74 -1.04
C ALA A 10 7.60 -7.15 -1.68
N GLU A 11 8.71 -7.24 -0.96
CA GLU A 11 9.96 -6.57 -1.30
C GLU A 11 11.07 -7.60 -1.53
N HIS A 12 11.85 -7.39 -2.59
CA HIS A 12 13.10 -8.10 -2.78
C HIS A 12 14.21 -7.34 -2.05
N HIS A 13 15.02 -8.03 -1.25
CA HIS A 13 16.04 -7.41 -0.39
C HIS A 13 17.07 -6.51 -1.10
N GLU A 14 17.29 -6.72 -2.41
CA GLU A 14 18.18 -5.90 -3.24
C GLU A 14 17.45 -4.83 -4.07
N ALA A 15 16.12 -4.75 -3.98
CA ALA A 15 15.30 -3.79 -4.73
C ALA A 15 14.98 -2.57 -3.87
N ARG A 16 15.02 -1.37 -4.46
CA ARG A 16 14.67 -0.11 -3.78
C ARG A 16 13.17 0.04 -3.53
N TYR A 17 12.35 -0.59 -4.36
CA TYR A 17 10.90 -0.54 -4.30
C TYR A 17 10.35 -1.96 -4.20
N PRO A 18 9.18 -2.17 -3.56
CA PRO A 18 8.54 -3.47 -3.56
C PRO A 18 8.18 -3.89 -4.98
N GLY A 19 8.28 -5.18 -5.28
CA GLY A 19 7.85 -5.73 -6.57
C GLY A 19 6.33 -5.78 -6.67
N VAL A 20 5.67 -6.16 -5.57
CA VAL A 20 4.21 -6.29 -5.50
C VAL A 20 3.65 -5.39 -4.40
N VAL A 21 2.62 -4.63 -4.75
CA VAL A 21 1.83 -3.81 -3.84
C VAL A 21 0.39 -4.31 -3.82
N VAL A 22 -0.21 -4.36 -2.63
CA VAL A 22 -1.63 -4.67 -2.48
C VAL A 22 -2.35 -3.48 -1.85
N GLU A 23 -3.38 -3.00 -2.53
CA GLU A 23 -4.26 -1.94 -2.06
C GLU A 23 -5.68 -2.48 -1.95
N VAL A 24 -6.32 -2.27 -0.80
CA VAL A 24 -7.70 -2.69 -0.55
C VAL A 24 -8.60 -1.47 -0.44
N ALA A 25 -9.57 -1.39 -1.33
CA ALA A 25 -10.68 -0.48 -1.22
C ALA A 25 -11.77 -1.14 -0.37
N LEU A 26 -12.06 -0.59 0.81
CA LEU A 26 -13.33 -0.81 1.49
C LEU A 26 -14.23 0.37 1.13
N THR A 27 -15.21 0.15 0.26
CA THR A 27 -16.17 1.18 -0.20
C THR A 27 -15.57 2.38 -0.94
N GLN A 28 -14.29 2.32 -1.32
CA GLN A 28 -13.69 3.33 -2.21
C GLN A 28 -14.06 3.04 -3.68
N ASP A 29 -14.12 4.08 -4.51
CA ASP A 29 -14.44 3.94 -5.94
C ASP A 29 -13.35 3.11 -6.65
N ALA A 30 -13.72 2.13 -7.47
CA ALA A 30 -12.80 1.37 -8.32
C ALA A 30 -11.90 2.28 -9.19
N LYS A 31 -12.36 3.50 -9.52
CA LYS A 31 -11.54 4.52 -10.18
C LYS A 31 -10.35 4.97 -9.34
N GLU A 32 -10.49 4.99 -8.03
CA GLU A 32 -9.44 5.37 -7.09
C GLU A 32 -8.35 4.29 -7.03
N LEU A 33 -8.72 3.01 -7.01
CA LEU A 33 -7.75 1.90 -7.13
C LEU A 33 -6.91 2.02 -8.40
N ARG A 34 -7.56 2.30 -9.54
CA ARG A 34 -6.84 2.53 -10.81
C ARG A 34 -5.90 3.73 -10.72
N ARG A 35 -6.33 4.82 -10.09
CA ARG A 35 -5.51 6.03 -9.92
C ARG A 35 -4.29 5.74 -9.04
N ILE A 36 -4.48 5.03 -7.93
CA ILE A 36 -3.42 4.63 -7.00
C ILE A 36 -2.43 3.69 -7.69
N ALA A 37 -2.91 2.66 -8.38
CA ALA A 37 -2.05 1.71 -9.09
C ALA A 37 -1.18 2.40 -10.15
N ARG A 38 -1.79 3.27 -10.95
CA ARG A 38 -1.06 4.08 -11.93
C ARG A 38 -0.02 4.96 -11.27
N ARG A 39 -0.35 5.58 -10.13
CA ARG A 39 0.56 6.44 -9.39
C ARG A 39 1.78 5.69 -8.90
N TYR A 40 1.60 4.52 -8.30
CA TYR A 40 2.70 3.69 -7.81
C TYR A 40 3.63 3.24 -8.93
N ILE A 41 3.08 2.73 -10.02
CA ILE A 41 3.87 2.26 -11.16
C ILE A 41 4.59 3.44 -11.84
N TYR A 42 3.89 4.55 -12.07
CA TYR A 42 4.45 5.73 -12.76
C TYR A 42 5.61 6.35 -12.00
N TYR A 43 5.43 6.69 -10.71
CA TYR A 43 6.46 7.38 -9.93
C TYR A 43 7.63 6.49 -9.50
N THR A 44 7.56 5.18 -9.76
CA THR A 44 8.68 4.25 -9.57
C THR A 44 9.36 3.85 -10.87
N ASN A 45 8.96 4.45 -12.00
CA ASN A 45 9.41 4.07 -13.34
C ASN A 45 9.23 2.57 -13.63
N GLY A 46 8.13 1.99 -13.12
CA GLY A 46 7.79 0.58 -13.31
C GLY A 46 8.62 -0.41 -12.48
N GLN A 47 9.34 0.06 -11.45
CA GLN A 47 10.01 -0.83 -10.51
C GLN A 47 9.02 -1.57 -9.59
N ILE A 48 7.86 -0.98 -9.31
CA ILE A 48 6.70 -1.75 -8.83
C ILE A 48 6.12 -2.49 -10.03
N LYS A 49 6.31 -3.81 -10.06
CA LYS A 49 5.94 -4.68 -11.18
C LYS A 49 4.47 -5.05 -11.15
N VAL A 50 3.85 -5.10 -9.97
CA VAL A 50 2.43 -5.43 -9.81
C VAL A 50 1.78 -4.58 -8.74
N VAL A 51 0.62 -4.02 -9.08
CA VAL A 51 -0.32 -3.51 -8.07
C VAL A 51 -1.60 -4.35 -8.13
N LEU A 52 -1.96 -4.95 -6.99
CA LEU A 52 -3.22 -5.66 -6.78
C LEU A 52 -4.22 -4.69 -6.15
N GLY A 53 -5.35 -4.45 -6.81
CA GLY A 53 -6.48 -3.72 -6.25
C GLY A 53 -7.58 -4.67 -5.87
N ILE A 54 -7.89 -4.73 -4.57
CA ILE A 54 -8.96 -5.54 -4.02
C ILE A 54 -10.10 -4.60 -3.64
N ASP A 55 -11.24 -4.73 -4.31
CA ASP A 55 -12.46 -4.01 -3.98
C ASP A 55 -13.36 -4.91 -3.12
N LEU A 56 -13.46 -4.58 -1.83
CA LEU A 56 -14.25 -5.32 -0.86
C LEU A 56 -15.64 -4.69 -0.73
N ASN A 57 -16.66 -5.49 -1.05
CA ASN A 57 -18.05 -5.12 -0.94
C ASN A 57 -18.79 -6.03 0.05
N GLU A 58 -19.73 -5.47 0.81
CA GLU A 58 -20.55 -6.21 1.79
C GLU A 58 -21.85 -6.75 1.18
N ASP A 59 -22.46 -5.96 0.29
CA ASP A 59 -23.77 -6.17 -0.34
C ASP A 59 -23.66 -6.55 -1.83
N LYS A 60 -22.45 -6.61 -2.36
CA LYS A 60 -22.13 -6.89 -3.77
C LYS A 60 -20.93 -7.83 -3.85
N GLU A 61 -20.62 -8.26 -5.06
CA GLU A 61 -19.41 -9.02 -5.33
C GLU A 61 -18.16 -8.22 -4.94
N SER A 62 -17.19 -8.92 -4.35
CA SER A 62 -15.86 -8.37 -4.11
C SER A 62 -14.96 -8.75 -5.27
N THR A 63 -14.23 -7.77 -5.80
CA THR A 63 -13.46 -7.93 -7.03
C THR A 63 -11.97 -7.74 -6.81
N ILE A 64 -11.19 -8.35 -7.70
CA ILE A 64 -9.75 -8.16 -7.76
C ILE A 64 -9.36 -7.66 -9.15
N SER A 65 -8.37 -6.78 -9.18
CA SER A 65 -7.83 -6.16 -10.38
C SER A 65 -6.31 -6.07 -10.27
N VAL A 66 -5.62 -6.15 -11.41
CA VAL A 66 -4.16 -6.23 -11.46
C VAL A 66 -3.64 -5.25 -12.50
N TRP A 67 -2.67 -4.42 -12.10
CA TRP A 67 -1.96 -3.53 -13.00
C TRP A 67 -0.47 -3.85 -13.05
N LYS A 68 0.11 -3.76 -14.25
CA LYS A 68 1.53 -4.00 -14.51
C LYS A 68 2.10 -2.90 -15.43
N PRO A 69 3.39 -2.52 -15.26
CA PRO A 69 4.09 -1.74 -16.26
C PRO A 69 4.32 -2.59 -17.51
N THR A 70 4.22 -1.95 -18.66
CA THR A 70 4.59 -2.50 -19.96
C THR A 70 5.64 -1.58 -20.57
N PHE A 71 6.65 -2.18 -21.18
CA PHE A 71 7.77 -1.45 -21.76
C PHE A 71 7.83 -1.74 -23.26
N SER A 72 7.96 -0.68 -24.05
CA SER A 72 8.07 -0.74 -25.51
C SER A 72 9.31 0.03 -25.95
N SER A 73 9.97 -0.45 -27.00
CA SER A 73 11.05 0.31 -27.63
C SER A 73 10.48 1.63 -28.17
N ALA A 74 11.15 2.75 -27.88
CA ALA A 74 10.74 4.02 -28.47
C ALA A 74 10.79 3.95 -30.00
N GLN A 75 9.80 4.54 -30.67
CA GLN A 75 9.75 4.58 -32.14
C GLN A 75 10.84 5.51 -32.72
N TYR A 76 11.36 6.44 -31.89
CA TYR A 76 12.45 7.35 -32.22
C TYR A 76 13.34 7.54 -30.98
N GLY A 77 14.65 7.28 -31.12
CA GLY A 77 15.64 7.40 -30.04
C GLY A 77 16.00 6.07 -29.37
N ASP A 78 16.89 6.15 -28.38
CA ASP A 78 17.41 5.03 -27.56
C ASP A 78 16.61 4.79 -26.27
N GLY A 79 15.47 5.48 -26.11
CA GLY A 79 14.60 5.38 -24.94
C GLY A 79 13.67 4.16 -24.93
N VAL A 80 13.12 3.90 -23.75
CA VAL A 80 12.06 2.91 -23.54
C VAL A 80 10.78 3.66 -23.15
N GLY A 81 9.70 3.45 -23.90
CA GLY A 81 8.38 3.94 -23.53
C GLY A 81 7.74 3.02 -22.49
N MET A 82 7.23 3.59 -21.40
CA MET A 82 6.49 2.85 -20.37
C MET A 82 5.01 3.20 -20.44
N ASP A 83 4.16 2.18 -20.43
CA ASP A 83 2.72 2.31 -20.22
C ASP A 83 2.27 1.39 -19.07
N ILE A 84 1.03 1.58 -18.61
CA ILE A 84 0.47 0.87 -17.45
C ILE A 84 -0.79 0.13 -17.91
N GLU A 85 -0.69 -1.19 -17.96
CA GLU A 85 -1.76 -2.08 -18.39
C GLU A 85 -2.53 -2.64 -17.20
N GLN A 86 -3.85 -2.72 -17.32
CA GLN A 86 -4.70 -3.48 -16.41
C GLN A 86 -4.84 -4.93 -16.92
N VAL A 87 -3.88 -5.78 -16.56
CA VAL A 87 -3.78 -7.16 -17.05
C VAL A 87 -4.90 -8.06 -16.53
N VAL A 88 -5.49 -7.73 -15.39
CA VAL A 88 -6.71 -8.36 -14.88
C VAL A 88 -7.74 -7.26 -14.65
N GLN A 89 -8.77 -7.27 -15.50
CA GLN A 89 -9.98 -6.46 -15.29
C GLN A 89 -10.65 -6.84 -13.96
N PRO A 90 -11.49 -5.99 -13.36
CA PRO A 90 -12.16 -6.31 -12.11
C PRO A 90 -12.94 -7.62 -12.25
N GLN A 91 -12.45 -8.65 -11.57
CA GLN A 91 -13.01 -10.00 -11.59
C GLN A 91 -13.50 -10.37 -10.20
N PRO A 92 -14.73 -10.89 -10.05
CA PRO A 92 -15.25 -11.28 -8.76
C PRO A 92 -14.51 -12.52 -8.25
N PHE A 93 -13.94 -12.43 -7.05
CA PHE A 93 -13.42 -13.60 -6.33
C PHE A 93 -14.44 -14.11 -5.30
N ARG A 94 -15.41 -13.27 -4.93
CA ARG A 94 -16.50 -13.57 -4.00
C ARG A 94 -17.79 -12.92 -4.48
N ASP A 95 -18.88 -13.67 -4.51
CA ASP A 95 -20.20 -13.19 -4.92
C ASP A 95 -20.89 -12.36 -3.82
N ALA A 96 -22.05 -11.76 -4.14
CA ALA A 96 -22.84 -10.97 -3.19
C ALA A 96 -23.38 -11.79 -1.99
N ASN A 97 -23.47 -13.12 -2.15
CA ASN A 97 -23.86 -14.04 -1.07
C ASN A 97 -22.65 -14.53 -0.28
N LYS A 98 -21.48 -13.88 -0.45
CA LYS A 98 -20.25 -14.17 0.26
C LYS A 98 -19.61 -15.53 -0.08
N ASN A 99 -20.05 -16.18 -1.15
CA ASN A 99 -19.48 -17.44 -1.62
C ASN A 99 -18.32 -17.19 -2.59
N PRO A 100 -17.29 -18.04 -2.57
CA PRO A 100 -16.20 -17.94 -3.53
C PRO A 100 -16.66 -18.26 -4.95
N VAL A 101 -16.13 -17.50 -5.92
CA VAL A 101 -16.29 -17.81 -7.34
C VAL A 101 -15.19 -18.80 -7.77
N ASN A 102 -15.46 -19.63 -8.78
CA ASN A 102 -14.44 -20.50 -9.36
C ASN A 102 -13.38 -19.66 -10.08
N GLY A 103 -12.11 -19.81 -9.71
CA GLY A 103 -11.01 -19.10 -10.33
C GLY A 103 -9.78 -19.02 -9.44
N ALA A 104 -8.72 -18.42 -9.97
CA ALA A 104 -7.51 -18.15 -9.23
C ALA A 104 -6.79 -16.92 -9.81
N LEU A 105 -6.15 -16.15 -8.94
CA LEU A 105 -5.23 -15.10 -9.33
C LEU A 105 -3.88 -15.74 -9.65
N THR A 106 -3.36 -15.54 -10.85
CA THR A 106 -2.03 -16.07 -11.21
C THR A 106 -1.00 -14.95 -11.27
N LEU A 107 0.06 -15.09 -10.50
CA LEU A 107 1.22 -14.20 -10.47
C LEU A 107 2.47 -15.00 -10.86
N HIS A 108 3.53 -14.28 -11.17
CA HIS A 108 4.81 -14.88 -11.57
C HIS A 108 5.92 -14.47 -10.62
N LEU A 109 6.96 -15.29 -10.46
CA LEU A 109 8.08 -14.92 -9.59
C LEU A 109 8.79 -13.63 -10.01
N HIS A 110 8.86 -13.34 -11.31
CA HIS A 110 9.45 -12.08 -11.80
C HIS A 110 8.60 -10.84 -11.46
N ASP A 111 7.37 -11.02 -10.97
CA ASP A 111 6.56 -9.91 -10.47
C ASP A 111 7.08 -9.35 -9.12
N PHE A 112 7.99 -10.06 -8.45
CA PHE A 112 8.48 -9.69 -7.11
C PHE A 112 9.80 -8.93 -7.13
N ALA A 113 10.43 -8.78 -8.29
CA ALA A 113 11.72 -8.11 -8.42
C ALA A 113 11.86 -7.36 -9.77
N PRO A 114 12.66 -6.29 -9.80
CA PRO A 114 13.13 -5.67 -11.04
C PRO A 114 13.79 -6.66 -12.01
N ASP A 115 13.67 -6.42 -13.32
CA ASP A 115 14.11 -7.38 -14.36
C ASP A 115 15.62 -7.69 -14.28
N ASN A 116 16.44 -6.73 -13.86
CA ASN A 116 17.89 -6.92 -13.67
C ASN A 116 18.22 -7.89 -12.52
N LEU A 117 17.31 -8.09 -11.56
CA LEU A 117 17.46 -9.02 -10.45
C LEU A 117 16.84 -10.40 -10.74
N CYS A 118 16.09 -10.53 -11.84
CA CYS A 118 15.46 -11.77 -12.27
C CYS A 118 16.38 -12.68 -13.11
N GLN A 119 17.61 -12.23 -13.40
CA GLN A 119 18.54 -12.97 -14.26
C GLN A 119 18.92 -14.32 -13.65
N GLY A 120 18.72 -15.41 -14.41
CA GLY A 120 18.99 -16.77 -13.95
C GLY A 120 17.89 -17.41 -13.09
N CYS A 121 16.84 -16.67 -12.75
CA CYS A 121 15.68 -17.18 -12.03
C CYS A 121 14.56 -17.59 -13.00
N PRO A 122 13.99 -18.81 -12.92
CA PRO A 122 12.89 -19.20 -13.78
C PRO A 122 11.62 -18.40 -13.45
N ASN A 123 10.93 -17.92 -14.48
CA ASN A 123 9.69 -17.17 -14.30
C ASN A 123 8.50 -18.11 -14.00
N THR A 124 8.47 -18.65 -12.79
CA THR A 124 7.50 -19.67 -12.40
C THR A 124 6.16 -19.02 -12.03
N PRO A 125 5.03 -19.46 -12.63
CA PRO A 125 3.72 -19.00 -12.21
C PRO A 125 3.29 -19.69 -10.91
N PHE A 126 2.57 -18.97 -10.06
CA PHE A 126 1.82 -19.55 -8.95
C PHE A 126 0.44 -18.92 -8.88
N SER A 127 -0.52 -19.69 -8.38
CA SER A 127 -1.92 -19.30 -8.38
C SER A 127 -2.48 -19.26 -6.96
N ILE A 128 -3.23 -18.20 -6.66
CA ILE A 128 -3.97 -18.01 -5.42
C ILE A 128 -5.45 -18.27 -5.73
N PRO A 129 -6.03 -19.39 -5.26
CA PRO A 129 -7.44 -19.70 -5.47
C PRO A 129 -8.35 -18.60 -4.92
N TYR A 130 -9.43 -18.30 -5.64
CA TYR A 130 -10.44 -17.33 -5.19
C TYR A 130 -11.17 -17.80 -3.92
N ARG A 131 -11.26 -19.11 -3.74
CA ARG A 131 -11.69 -19.72 -2.48
C ARG A 131 -10.85 -19.27 -1.30
N ASP A 132 -9.53 -19.30 -1.43
CA ASP A 132 -8.62 -18.95 -0.34
C ASP A 132 -8.75 -17.47 0.01
N MET A 133 -8.87 -16.59 -1.00
CA MET A 133 -9.12 -15.16 -0.79
C MET A 133 -10.48 -14.91 -0.11
N SER A 134 -11.54 -15.61 -0.53
CA SER A 134 -12.86 -15.53 0.12
C SER A 134 -12.81 -16.02 1.57
N ASP A 135 -12.07 -17.10 1.85
CA ASP A 135 -11.92 -17.65 3.20
C ASP A 135 -11.12 -16.71 4.11
N MET A 136 -10.06 -16.07 3.58
CA MET A 136 -9.33 -15.01 4.28
C MET A 136 -10.27 -13.85 4.65
N MET A 137 -11.14 -13.44 3.73
CA MET A 137 -12.13 -12.37 3.97
C MET A 137 -13.14 -12.80 5.04
N ALA A 138 -13.68 -14.01 4.97
CA ALA A 138 -14.62 -14.53 5.96
C ALA A 138 -13.97 -14.62 7.36
N LYS A 139 -12.68 -14.98 7.45
CA LYS A 139 -11.92 -14.97 8.70
C LYS A 139 -11.77 -13.55 9.26
N ALA A 140 -11.44 -12.59 8.40
CA ALA A 140 -11.33 -11.18 8.80
C ALA A 140 -12.68 -10.63 9.29
N GLU A 141 -13.77 -10.82 8.54
CA GLU A 141 -15.13 -10.43 8.93
C GLU A 141 -15.51 -11.01 10.30
N ARG A 142 -15.24 -12.31 10.53
CA ARG A 142 -15.50 -12.95 11.82
C ARG A 142 -14.71 -12.33 12.96
N ARG A 143 -13.42 -12.00 12.76
CA ARG A 143 -12.62 -11.30 13.78
C ARG A 143 -13.18 -9.92 14.10
N ASN A 144 -13.68 -9.19 13.11
CA ASN A 144 -14.29 -7.88 13.35
C ASN A 144 -15.59 -7.99 14.12
N LEU A 145 -16.45 -8.95 13.79
CA LEU A 145 -17.67 -9.22 14.57
C LEU A 145 -17.34 -9.57 16.03
N LEU A 146 -16.26 -10.32 16.29
CA LEU A 146 -15.79 -10.61 17.65
C LEU A 146 -15.21 -9.40 18.38
N ARG A 147 -14.70 -8.41 17.65
CA ARG A 147 -14.21 -7.14 18.22
C ARG A 147 -15.36 -6.15 18.50
N GLU A 148 -16.39 -6.16 17.65
CA GLU A 148 -17.57 -5.30 17.78
C GLU A 148 -18.60 -5.87 18.76
N GLY A 149 -18.73 -7.19 18.82
CA GLY A 149 -19.41 -7.90 19.90
C GLY A 149 -18.54 -7.88 21.15
N LYS A 150 -19.10 -7.51 22.30
CA LYS A 150 -18.41 -7.50 23.61
C LYS A 150 -18.09 -8.93 24.13
N GLU A 151 -17.44 -9.77 23.33
CA GLU A 151 -17.03 -11.13 23.69
C GLU A 151 -15.53 -11.36 23.49
N VAL A 152 -14.73 -10.28 23.52
CA VAL A 152 -13.32 -10.44 23.88
C VAL A 152 -13.31 -10.85 25.36
N PRO A 153 -12.69 -11.97 25.77
CA PRO A 153 -12.45 -12.24 27.18
C PRO A 153 -11.81 -10.98 27.76
N GLU A 154 -12.38 -10.44 28.85
CA GLU A 154 -11.88 -9.18 29.40
C GLU A 154 -10.35 -9.22 29.42
N PRO A 155 -9.68 -8.19 28.88
CA PRO A 155 -8.22 -8.13 28.92
C PRO A 155 -7.81 -8.41 30.35
N SER A 156 -6.85 -9.34 30.53
CA SER A 156 -6.41 -9.83 31.84
C SER A 156 -6.49 -8.71 32.87
N ILE A 157 -7.05 -8.97 34.05
CA ILE A 157 -7.20 -8.05 35.21
C ILE A 157 -5.82 -7.64 35.75
N ARG A 158 -4.94 -7.18 34.87
CA ARG A 158 -3.72 -6.48 35.17
C ARG A 158 -4.12 -5.03 35.01
N VAL A 159 -4.22 -4.34 36.12
CA VAL A 159 -4.31 -2.88 36.13
C VAL A 159 -3.01 -2.37 35.52
N VAL A 160 -3.02 -2.06 34.23
CA VAL A 160 -1.88 -1.49 33.53
C VAL A 160 -1.85 0.00 33.84
N ASN A 161 -1.02 0.38 34.81
CA ASN A 161 -0.67 1.78 35.01
C ASN A 161 0.25 2.22 33.86
N LYS A 162 -0.37 2.70 32.76
CA LYS A 162 0.35 3.34 31.67
C LYS A 162 0.82 4.71 32.17
N ARG A 163 2.13 4.89 32.33
CA ARG A 163 2.69 6.25 32.49
C ARG A 163 2.31 7.05 31.24
N ARG A 164 2.02 8.34 31.41
CA ARG A 164 1.88 9.26 30.27
C ARG A 164 3.16 9.11 29.44
N TYR A 165 3.02 8.77 28.17
CA TYR A 165 4.16 8.71 27.27
C TYR A 165 4.80 10.10 27.25
N SER A 166 6.02 10.19 27.74
CA SER A 166 6.88 11.35 27.64
C SER A 166 8.08 10.90 26.84
N GLU A 167 8.23 11.42 25.63
CA GLU A 167 9.49 11.33 24.88
C GLU A 167 10.61 11.69 25.84
N SER A 168 11.57 10.79 26.03
CA SER A 168 12.75 11.11 26.84
C SER A 168 13.54 12.17 26.08
N SER A 169 14.45 12.87 26.77
CA SER A 169 15.34 13.83 26.11
C SER A 169 16.18 13.23 24.97
N GLU A 170 16.27 11.90 24.88
CA GLU A 170 16.97 11.17 23.83
C GLU A 170 16.10 11.01 22.55
N ASP A 171 14.78 11.07 22.69
CA ASP A 171 13.82 11.04 21.56
C ASP A 171 13.61 12.43 20.93
N ARG A 172 14.08 13.50 21.59
CA ARG A 172 14.05 14.87 21.05
C ARG A 172 15.32 15.11 20.24
N MET A 173 15.17 15.36 18.94
CA MET A 173 16.23 15.95 18.12
C MET A 173 16.80 17.16 18.87
N THR A 174 18.10 17.15 19.15
CA THR A 174 18.72 18.30 19.80
C THR A 174 18.78 19.47 18.82
N GLU A 175 18.88 20.71 19.30
CA GLU A 175 19.07 21.88 18.43
C GLU A 175 20.33 21.74 17.56
N GLU A 176 21.30 20.94 18.01
CA GLU A 176 22.52 20.60 17.28
C GLU A 176 22.24 19.60 16.15
N ASP A 177 21.40 18.59 16.39
CA ASP A 177 20.93 17.66 15.36
C ASP A 177 20.05 18.39 14.33
N GLU A 178 19.14 19.24 14.79
CA GLU A 178 18.24 20.04 13.94
C GLU A 178 19.03 21.01 13.05
N LYS A 179 20.05 21.66 13.61
CA LYS A 179 20.96 22.52 12.84
C LYS A 179 21.77 21.73 11.82
N ARG A 180 22.27 20.54 12.20
CA ARG A 180 23.00 19.68 11.26
C ARG A 180 22.12 19.24 10.08
N TYR A 181 20.88 18.85 10.34
CA TYR A 181 19.94 18.49 9.28
C TYR A 181 19.50 19.71 8.45
N SER A 182 19.41 20.90 9.05
CA SER A 182 19.13 22.15 8.32
C SER A 182 20.29 22.53 7.41
N ASP A 183 21.53 22.51 7.90
CA ASP A 183 22.72 22.82 7.12
C ASP A 183 22.88 21.80 5.97
N ASP A 184 22.65 20.50 6.22
CA ASP A 184 22.69 19.46 5.18
C ASP A 184 21.55 19.61 4.14
N ALA A 185 20.39 20.15 4.54
CA ALA A 185 19.26 20.42 3.64
C ALA A 185 19.47 21.70 2.81
N ASP A 186 19.97 22.77 3.43
CA ASP A 186 20.30 24.03 2.75
C ASP A 186 21.45 23.82 1.76
N ASP A 187 22.47 23.03 2.11
CA ASP A 187 23.60 22.69 1.22
C ASP A 187 23.17 21.74 0.07
N ALA A 188 22.04 21.03 0.22
CA ALA A 188 21.42 20.27 -0.86
C ALA A 188 20.53 21.16 -1.75
N ASN A 189 19.86 22.16 -1.17
CA ASN A 189 19.00 23.11 -1.87
C ASN A 189 19.83 24.13 -2.70
N ASP A 190 20.97 24.58 -2.18
CA ASP A 190 21.93 25.43 -2.90
C ASP A 190 22.57 24.71 -4.11
N LYS A 191 22.53 23.37 -4.12
CA LYS A 191 22.91 22.55 -5.29
C LYS A 191 21.77 22.44 -6.32
N GLU A 192 20.50 22.63 -5.91
CA GLU A 192 19.32 22.65 -6.77
C GLU A 192 19.04 24.05 -7.39
N ASP A 193 19.41 25.14 -6.72
CA ASP A 193 19.14 26.53 -7.18
C ASP A 193 20.04 27.04 -8.32
N ARG A 194 20.94 26.20 -8.86
CA ARG A 194 21.66 26.51 -10.10
C ARG A 194 20.89 25.98 -11.31
N ASP A 195 20.06 26.89 -11.85
CA ASP A 195 19.24 26.78 -13.09
C ASP A 195 17.99 25.91 -12.85
N ASP A 196 16.81 26.51 -12.63
CA ASP A 196 15.83 26.77 -13.69
C ASP A 196 14.82 27.87 -13.32
N GLY A 197 14.43 28.72 -14.28
CA GLY A 197 13.65 29.95 -14.07
C GLY A 197 12.24 29.82 -13.43
N ALA A 198 11.81 30.93 -12.80
CA ALA A 198 10.61 31.04 -11.95
C ALA A 198 9.29 30.59 -12.58
N TYR A 199 8.62 29.63 -11.92
CA TYR A 199 7.30 29.09 -12.26
C TYR A 199 6.15 30.08 -11.93
N LYS A 200 5.16 30.20 -12.83
CA LYS A 200 3.91 30.97 -12.59
C LYS A 200 2.70 30.03 -12.53
N PRO A 201 1.93 30.02 -11.43
CA PRO A 201 0.79 29.13 -11.27
C PRO A 201 -0.46 29.58 -12.07
N PRO A 202 -1.33 28.65 -12.53
CA PRO A 202 -2.57 28.99 -13.24
C PRO A 202 -3.71 29.43 -12.31
N LYS A 203 -4.52 30.39 -12.79
CA LYS A 203 -5.51 31.21 -12.06
C LYS A 203 -6.79 30.50 -11.57
N ASN A 204 -6.85 29.17 -11.47
CA ASN A 204 -8.10 28.46 -11.15
C ASN A 204 -8.11 27.78 -9.77
N LEU A 205 -7.34 28.30 -8.81
CA LEU A 205 -7.21 27.73 -7.46
C LEU A 205 -7.92 28.51 -6.35
N GLU A 206 -8.57 29.64 -6.63
CA GLU A 206 -9.09 30.55 -5.60
C GLU A 206 -10.45 30.16 -4.98
N ASN A 207 -11.19 29.18 -5.51
CA ASN A 207 -12.58 28.95 -5.10
C ASN A 207 -12.92 27.51 -4.62
N MET A 208 -12.03 26.81 -3.91
CA MET A 208 -12.38 25.55 -3.23
C MET A 208 -12.25 25.65 -1.71
N THR A 209 -13.36 25.96 -1.05
CA THR A 209 -13.51 25.86 0.41
C THR A 209 -13.68 24.39 0.81
N PHE A 210 -12.75 23.86 1.62
CA PHE A 210 -12.78 22.49 2.12
C PHE A 210 -13.75 22.35 3.31
N GLU A 211 -14.80 21.53 3.16
CA GLU A 211 -15.65 21.07 4.25
C GLU A 211 -15.11 19.74 4.83
N PRO A 212 -14.95 19.60 6.16
CA PRO A 212 -14.42 18.37 6.75
C PRO A 212 -15.48 17.27 6.84
N HIS A 213 -15.21 16.10 6.22
CA HIS A 213 -16.06 14.92 6.32
C HIS A 213 -16.04 14.26 7.71
N LYS A 214 -17.22 13.84 8.18
CA LYS A 214 -17.50 13.25 9.50
C LYS A 214 -16.79 11.90 9.71
N LYS A 215 -16.27 11.72 10.94
CA LYS A 215 -15.63 10.49 11.44
C LYS A 215 -16.61 9.30 11.48
N ARG A 216 -16.38 8.28 10.65
CA ARG A 216 -17.02 6.95 10.77
C ARG A 216 -16.15 5.87 10.10
N ALA A 217 -14.96 5.58 10.65
CA ALA A 217 -13.97 4.74 9.97
C ALA A 217 -13.26 3.68 10.85
N GLN A 218 -13.63 3.53 12.12
CA GLN A 218 -12.80 2.75 13.07
C GLN A 218 -12.99 1.22 12.98
N GLY A 219 -14.19 0.71 12.70
CA GLY A 219 -14.42 -0.74 12.51
C GLY A 219 -13.92 -1.28 11.17
N ARG A 220 -13.87 -0.43 10.14
CA ARG A 220 -13.54 -0.84 8.76
C ARG A 220 -12.04 -1.01 8.52
N ALA A 221 -11.21 -0.16 9.11
CA ALA A 221 -9.75 -0.29 9.00
C ALA A 221 -9.22 -1.60 9.63
N ALA A 222 -9.90 -2.12 10.65
CA ALA A 222 -9.56 -3.38 11.29
C ALA A 222 -9.70 -4.59 10.36
N ILE A 223 -10.65 -4.56 9.41
CA ILE A 223 -10.89 -5.64 8.43
C ILE A 223 -9.70 -5.81 7.49
N VAL A 224 -9.11 -4.71 7.06
CA VAL A 224 -7.96 -4.70 6.12
C VAL A 224 -6.74 -5.35 6.75
N LEU A 225 -6.37 -4.91 7.95
CA LEU A 225 -5.18 -5.40 8.65
C LEU A 225 -5.29 -6.90 8.96
N ASP A 226 -6.48 -7.32 9.35
CA ASP A 226 -6.83 -8.69 9.69
C ASP A 226 -6.89 -9.63 8.46
N PHE A 227 -7.18 -9.11 7.28
CA PHE A 227 -7.18 -9.87 6.03
C PHE A 227 -5.76 -10.32 5.64
N PHE A 228 -4.75 -9.48 5.90
CA PHE A 228 -3.34 -9.79 5.62
C PHE A 228 -2.58 -10.40 6.81
N GLY A 229 -3.24 -10.61 7.96
CA GLY A 229 -2.58 -11.12 9.16
C GLY A 229 -1.57 -10.15 9.78
N LEU A 230 -1.71 -8.85 9.52
CA LEU A 230 -0.90 -7.80 10.14
C LEU A 230 -1.49 -7.49 11.52
N ASP A 231 -1.15 -8.34 12.50
CA ASP A 231 -1.47 -8.07 13.90
C ASP A 231 -0.52 -6.97 14.40
N TRP A 232 -1.05 -5.88 14.93
CA TRP A 232 -0.26 -4.82 15.55
C TRP A 232 0.26 -5.32 16.91
N CYS A 233 1.27 -6.17 16.91
CA CYS A 233 2.12 -6.38 18.07
C CYS A 233 3.22 -5.32 18.04
N SER A 234 3.01 -4.24 18.78
CA SER A 234 4.07 -3.30 19.13
C SER A 234 5.25 -4.05 19.75
N GLY A 235 6.42 -3.92 19.11
CA GLY A 235 7.75 -4.01 19.72
C GLY A 235 8.11 -5.32 20.43
N GLN A 236 8.86 -6.19 19.74
CA GLN A 236 9.96 -6.90 20.38
C GLN A 236 11.04 -7.26 19.37
N ILE A 237 12.07 -6.42 19.31
CA ILE A 237 13.40 -6.82 18.87
C ILE A 237 13.91 -7.77 19.94
N MET A 238 13.88 -9.08 19.66
CA MET A 238 14.76 -10.02 20.34
C MET A 238 16.07 -10.05 19.57
N SER A 239 17.05 -9.28 20.04
CA SER A 239 18.45 -9.62 19.86
C SER A 239 18.84 -10.57 20.99
N SER A 240 19.28 -11.78 20.65
CA SER A 240 19.99 -12.64 21.57
C SER A 240 21.10 -13.40 20.84
N ARG A 241 22.31 -12.88 21.11
CA ARG A 241 23.63 -13.54 21.12
C ARG A 241 24.30 -13.84 19.79
#